data_AF-A0P0V7-F1
#
_entry.id   AF-A0P0V7-F1
#
_cell.length_a   1.000
_cell.length_b   1.000
_cell.length_c   1.000
_cell.angle_alpha   90.00
_cell.angle_beta   90.00
_cell.angle_gamma   90.00
#
_symmetry.space_group_name_H-M   'P 1'
#
loop_
_entity.id
_entity.type
_entity.pdbx_description
1 polymer ?
#
loop_
_entity_poly.entity_id
_entity_poly.type
_entity_poly.pdbx_seq_one_letter_code
_entity_poly.pdbx_strand_id
1 'polypeptide(L)'
;MNNPMKLEEQIKAASDTFITMLETHFTAWKLSNPERAIAWLGLRGYEVFACADILDLSEAEVISHQSSVFAKVGVTCWPQLKNFMTDQLFFGSKHKGYCPFVWN
;
A
#
# COMPACT_ATOMS: atom_id res chain seq x y z
N MET A 1 35.30 5.13 5.25
CA MET A 1 34.49 4.70 6.43
C MET A 1 33.02 4.87 6.08
N ASN A 2 32.31 3.77 5.83
CA ASN A 2 30.85 3.77 5.78
C ASN A 2 30.36 4.14 7.19
N ASN A 3 29.62 5.24 7.35
CA ASN A 3 29.06 5.62 8.63
C ASN A 3 27.67 4.98 8.74
N PRO A 4 27.51 3.86 9.48
CA PRO A 4 26.25 3.13 9.54
C PRO A 4 25.09 4.03 10.01
N MET A 5 25.35 5.01 10.89
CA MET A 5 24.32 5.96 11.34
C MET A 5 23.77 6.81 10.20
N LYS A 6 24.61 7.29 9.27
CA LYS A 6 24.13 8.07 8.11
C LYS A 6 23.29 7.22 7.17
N LEU A 7 23.62 5.93 7.05
CA LEU A 7 22.84 5.00 6.23
C LEU A 7 21.49 4.69 6.89
N GLU A 8 21.46 4.45 8.20
CA GLU A 8 20.23 4.22 8.97
C GLU A 8 19.30 5.44 8.96
N GLU A 9 19.84 6.66 9.13
CA GLU A 9 19.08 7.91 9.04
C GLU A 9 18.46 8.11 7.65
N GLN A 10 19.21 7.80 6.58
CA GLN A 10 18.70 7.88 5.21
C GLN A 10 17.63 6.83 4.92
N ILE A 11 17.81 5.60 5.41
CA ILE A 11 16.80 4.53 5.29
C ILE A 11 15.52 4.93 6.04
N LYS A 12 15.65 5.50 7.23
CA LYS A 12 14.51 5.98 8.02
C LYS A 12 13.76 7.10 7.30
N ALA A 13 14.48 8.13 6.84
CA ALA A 13 13.87 9.25 6.12
C ALA A 13 13.16 8.81 4.81
N ALA A 14 13.75 7.86 4.08
CA ALA A 14 13.12 7.26 2.91
C ALA A 14 11.85 6.46 3.28
N SER A 15 11.89 5.73 4.39
CA SER A 15 10.75 4.96 4.92
C SER A 15 9.59 5.88 5.35
N ASP A 16 9.88 6.97 6.05
CA ASP A 16 8.87 7.96 6.46
C ASP A 16 8.20 8.64 5.26
N THR A 17 9.00 8.93 4.22
CA THR A 17 8.50 9.49 2.95
C THR A 17 7.58 8.51 2.23
N PHE A 18 7.94 7.22 2.21
CA PHE A 18 7.12 6.17 1.61
C PHE A 18 5.79 5.96 2.35
N ILE A 19 5.80 5.99 3.69
CA ILE A 19 4.57 5.92 4.51
C ILE A 19 3.64 7.09 4.14
N THR A 20 4.18 8.30 4.01
CA THR A 20 3.40 9.48 3.62
C THR A 20 2.78 9.35 2.23
N MET A 21 3.53 8.77 1.28
CA MET A 21 3.04 8.47 -0.07
C MET A 21 1.85 7.49 -0.03
N LEU A 22 1.98 6.41 0.74
CA LEU A 22 0.92 5.40 0.90
C LEU A 22 -0.36 6.02 1.48
N GLU A 23 -0.25 6.79 2.55
CA GLU A 23 -1.41 7.44 3.19
C GLU A 23 -2.10 8.46 2.27
N THR A 24 -1.33 9.16 1.43
CA THR A 24 -1.87 10.06 0.41
C THR A 24 -2.72 9.28 -0.61
N HIS A 25 -2.24 8.14 -1.09
CA HIS A 25 -2.99 7.27 -1.99
C HIS A 25 -4.23 6.66 -1.34
N PHE A 26 -4.12 6.17 -0.10
CA PHE A 26 -5.25 5.61 0.63
C PHE A 26 -6.37 6.63 0.85
N THR A 27 -5.99 7.89 1.07
CA THR A 27 -6.93 9.00 1.14
C THR A 27 -7.56 9.31 -0.21
N ALA A 28 -6.76 9.35 -1.28
CA ALA A 28 -7.26 9.58 -2.65
C ALA A 28 -8.25 8.49 -3.11
N TRP A 29 -7.97 7.23 -2.78
CA TRP A 29 -8.86 6.09 -3.07
C TRP A 29 -10.05 5.97 -2.12
N LYS A 30 -10.16 6.86 -1.12
CA LYS A 30 -11.24 6.87 -0.14
C LYS A 30 -11.40 5.52 0.57
N LEU A 31 -10.27 4.94 0.98
CA LEU A 31 -10.27 3.71 1.77
C LEU A 31 -10.81 3.98 3.18
N SER A 32 -11.74 3.13 3.63
CA SER A 32 -12.24 3.10 5.00
C SER A 32 -11.17 2.58 5.97
N ASN A 33 -11.36 2.75 7.28
CA ASN A 33 -10.37 2.31 8.27
C ASN A 33 -10.04 0.80 8.16
N PRO A 34 -11.02 -0.13 8.03
CA PRO A 34 -10.73 -1.54 7.83
C PRO A 34 -9.97 -1.82 6.52
N GLU A 35 -10.36 -1.15 5.44
CA GLU A 35 -9.71 -1.28 4.12
C GLU A 35 -8.25 -0.81 4.15
N ARG A 36 -7.97 0.31 4.84
CA ARG A 36 -6.60 0.82 5.02
C ARG A 36 -5.74 -0.18 5.81
N ALA A 37 -6.29 -0.74 6.88
CA ALA A 37 -5.58 -1.70 7.70
C ALA A 37 -5.22 -2.96 6.89
N ILE A 38 -6.18 -3.48 6.12
CA ILE A 38 -5.97 -4.62 5.22
C ILE A 38 -4.99 -4.28 4.09
N ALA A 39 -5.06 -3.09 3.51
CA ALA A 39 -4.11 -2.62 2.51
C ALA A 39 -2.67 -2.56 3.05
N TRP A 40 -2.49 -2.06 4.28
CA TRP A 40 -1.19 -2.04 4.96
C TRP A 40 -0.61 -3.44 5.15
N LEU A 41 -1.42 -4.39 5.61
CA LEU A 41 -0.98 -5.77 5.83
C LEU A 41 -0.74 -6.51 4.51
N GLY A 42 -1.62 -6.36 3.52
CA GLY A 42 -1.45 -6.97 2.20
C GLY A 42 -0.19 -6.49 1.46
N LEU A 43 0.12 -5.19 1.55
CA LEU A 43 1.36 -4.63 1.02
C LEU A 43 2.61 -5.25 1.68
N ARG A 44 2.57 -5.42 3.00
CA ARG A 44 3.62 -6.09 3.79
C ARG A 44 3.71 -7.60 3.51
N GLY A 45 2.71 -8.18 2.84
CA GLY A 45 2.72 -9.58 2.42
C GLY A 45 2.08 -10.55 3.41
N TYR A 46 1.26 -10.06 4.33
CA TYR A 46 0.45 -10.92 5.20
C TYR A 46 -0.63 -11.64 4.40
N GLU A 47 -0.90 -12.89 4.76
CA GLU A 47 -2.00 -13.68 4.20
C GLU A 47 -3.33 -13.37 4.89
N VAL A 48 -4.45 -13.78 4.28
CA VAL A 48 -5.81 -13.49 4.76
C VAL A 48 -6.02 -13.93 6.22
N PHE A 49 -5.57 -15.14 6.59
CA PHE A 49 -5.71 -15.64 7.96
C PHE A 49 -4.93 -14.80 8.97
N ALA A 50 -3.73 -14.32 8.60
CA ALA A 50 -2.92 -13.49 9.47
C ALA A 50 -3.51 -12.08 9.61
N CYS A 51 -4.10 -11.55 8.53
CA CYS A 51 -4.85 -10.30 8.58
C CYS A 51 -6.09 -10.41 9.48
N ALA A 52 -6.81 -11.53 9.42
CA ALA A 52 -7.97 -11.81 10.26
C ALA A 52 -7.58 -11.81 11.75
N ASP A 53 -6.50 -12.51 12.10
CA ASP A 53 -5.96 -12.57 13.47
C ASP A 53 -5.46 -11.20 13.97
N ILE A 54 -4.68 -10.47 13.15
CA ILE A 54 -4.12 -9.16 13.54
C ILE A 54 -5.20 -8.08 13.71
N LEU A 55 -6.26 -8.14 12.90
CA LEU A 55 -7.31 -7.12 12.87
C LEU A 55 -8.54 -7.47 13.71
N ASP A 56 -8.56 -8.66 14.33
CA ASP A 56 -9.73 -9.20 15.05
C ASP A 56 -10.99 -9.20 14.17
N LEU A 57 -10.83 -9.65 12.92
CA LEU A 57 -11.89 -9.76 11.91
C LEU A 57 -12.03 -11.22 11.45
N SER A 58 -13.19 -11.58 10.91
CA SER A 58 -13.32 -12.87 10.21
C SER A 58 -12.59 -12.86 8.86
N GLU A 59 -12.14 -14.04 8.40
CA GLU A 59 -11.54 -14.18 7.06
C GLU A 59 -12.49 -13.68 5.95
N ALA A 60 -13.80 -13.88 6.11
CA ALA A 60 -14.82 -13.41 5.17
C ALA A 60 -14.86 -11.87 5.10
N GLU A 61 -14.76 -11.18 6.24
CA GLU A 61 -14.66 -9.72 6.29
C GLU A 61 -13.37 -9.22 5.65
N VAL A 62 -12.23 -9.88 5.93
CA VAL A 62 -10.94 -9.55 5.31
C VAL A 62 -11.01 -9.68 3.79
N ILE A 63 -11.57 -10.77 3.26
CA ILE A 63 -11.74 -10.98 1.82
C ILE A 63 -12.67 -9.90 1.23
N SER A 64 -13.78 -9.60 1.90
CA SER A 64 -14.73 -8.57 1.45
C SER A 64 -14.07 -7.20 1.34
N HIS A 65 -13.36 -6.77 2.38
CA HIS A 65 -12.64 -5.51 2.39
C HIS A 65 -11.48 -5.50 1.41
N GLN A 66 -10.74 -6.60 1.25
CA GLN A 66 -9.69 -6.74 0.24
C GLN A 66 -10.26 -6.56 -1.17
N SER A 67 -11.39 -7.19 -1.50
CA SER A 67 -12.06 -7.00 -2.78
C SER A 67 -12.53 -5.56 -2.97
N SER A 68 -13.03 -4.90 -1.91
CA SER A 68 -13.37 -3.47 -1.95
C SER A 68 -12.16 -2.58 -2.23
N VAL A 69 -11.02 -2.84 -1.59
CA VAL A 69 -9.74 -2.16 -1.87
C VAL A 69 -9.36 -2.34 -3.33
N PHE A 70 -9.34 -3.58 -3.82
CA PHE A 70 -8.98 -3.90 -5.20
C PHE A 70 -9.87 -3.17 -6.21
N ALA A 71 -11.19 -3.13 -5.99
CA ALA A 71 -12.12 -2.39 -6.83
C ALA A 71 -11.87 -0.87 -6.81
N LYS A 72 -11.62 -0.28 -5.64
CA LYS A 72 -11.36 1.17 -5.49
C LYS A 72 -10.05 1.62 -6.12
N VAL A 73 -9.04 0.75 -6.09
CA VAL A 73 -7.72 1.03 -6.65
C VAL A 73 -7.64 0.63 -8.13
N GLY A 74 -8.55 -0.23 -8.60
CA GLY A 74 -8.56 -0.77 -9.95
C GLY A 74 -7.50 -1.85 -10.19
N VAL A 75 -7.19 -2.66 -9.19
CA VAL A 75 -6.27 -3.80 -9.29
C VAL A 75 -7.01 -5.09 -8.98
N THR A 76 -6.43 -6.24 -9.33
CA THR A 76 -7.03 -7.55 -9.02
C THR A 76 -6.26 -8.32 -7.96
N CYS A 77 -5.02 -7.92 -7.64
CA CYS A 77 -4.19 -8.61 -6.66
C CYS A 77 -3.12 -7.72 -6.02
N TRP A 78 -2.60 -8.14 -4.86
CA TRP A 78 -1.55 -7.41 -4.14
C TRP A 78 -0.27 -7.17 -4.95
N PRO A 79 0.26 -8.12 -5.75
CA PRO A 79 1.43 -7.86 -6.59
C PRO A 79 1.25 -6.67 -7.54
N GLN A 80 0.07 -6.49 -8.14
CA GLN A 80 -0.21 -5.33 -8.99
C GLN A 80 -0.17 -4.02 -8.19
N LEU A 81 -0.75 -4.01 -7.00
CA LEU A 81 -0.70 -2.84 -6.12
C LEU A 81 0.73 -2.52 -5.68
N LYS A 82 1.52 -3.54 -5.33
CA LYS A 82 2.93 -3.37 -4.93
C LYS A 82 3.77 -2.81 -6.06
N ASN A 83 3.60 -3.33 -7.28
CA ASN A 83 4.28 -2.81 -8.47
C ASN A 83 3.91 -1.34 -8.69
N PHE A 84 2.62 -0.99 -8.63
CA PHE A 84 2.17 0.40 -8.72
C PHE A 84 2.84 1.32 -7.69
N MET A 85 2.87 0.92 -6.42
CA MET A 85 3.51 1.72 -5.36
C MET A 85 5.03 1.84 -5.58
N THR A 86 5.65 0.77 -6.06
CA THR A 86 7.10 0.73 -6.33
C THR A 86 7.44 1.64 -7.51
N ASP A 87 6.64 1.61 -8.57
CA ASP A 87 6.80 2.50 -9.73
C ASP A 87 6.61 3.97 -9.34
N GLN A 88 5.63 4.28 -8.49
CA GLN A 88 5.44 5.64 -7.95
C GLN A 88 6.65 6.10 -7.14
N LEU A 89 7.26 5.21 -6.35
CA LEU A 89 8.45 5.53 -5.57
C LEU A 89 9.67 5.79 -6.46
N PHE A 90 9.90 4.99 -7.50
CA PHE A 90 11.09 5.10 -8.37
C PHE A 90 10.98 6.18 -9.44
N PHE A 91 9.81 6.32 -10.07
CA PHE A 91 9.63 7.23 -11.20
C PHE A 91 8.95 8.55 -10.80
N GLY A 92 8.40 8.63 -9.59
CA GLY A 92 7.62 9.78 -9.12
C GLY A 92 6.41 10.07 -10.01
N SER A 93 5.75 11.20 -9.76
CA SER A 93 4.60 11.68 -10.55
C SER A 93 4.90 11.98 -12.03
N LYS A 94 6.13 11.72 -12.51
CA LYS A 94 6.56 11.99 -13.89
C LYS A 94 6.27 10.85 -14.86
N HIS A 95 5.86 9.67 -14.37
CA HIS A 95 5.35 8.64 -15.25
C HIS A 95 3.87 8.91 -15.58
N LYS A 96 3.62 9.59 -16.70
CA LYS A 96 2.28 9.73 -17.30
C LYS A 96 1.74 8.39 -17.83
N GLY A 97 2.53 7.32 -17.76
CA GLY A 97 2.16 5.97 -18.14
C GLY A 97 1.64 5.17 -16.95
N TYR A 98 0.41 4.68 -17.07
CA TYR A 98 -0.19 3.64 -16.24
C TYR A 98 -0.51 3.99 -14.77
N CYS A 99 -1.36 4.99 -14.57
CA CYS A 99 -2.46 4.84 -13.60
C CYS A 99 -3.66 4.34 -14.40
N PRO A 100 -3.94 3.02 -14.49
CA PRO A 100 -5.05 2.58 -15.33
C PRO A 100 -6.42 3.01 -14.77
N PHE A 101 -6.55 3.36 -13.48
CA PHE A 101 -7.86 3.57 -12.86
C PHE A 101 -7.89 4.56 -11.68
N VAL A 102 -7.62 5.85 -11.89
CA VAL A 102 -8.34 7.01 -11.26
C VAL A 102 -7.62 8.27 -11.75
N TRP A 103 -8.08 8.82 -12.87
CA TRP A 103 -8.11 10.27 -13.17
C TRP A 103 -9.25 10.51 -14.16
N ASN A 104 -10.49 10.31 -13.68
CA ASN A 104 -11.69 11.05 -14.08
C ASN A 104 -12.82 10.75 -13.09
#